data_AF-A0A7I7VMC7-F1
#
_entry.id   AF-A0A7I7VMC7-F1
#
_cell.length_a   1.000
_cell.length_b   1.000
_cell.length_c   1.000
_cell.angle_alpha   90.00
_cell.angle_beta   90.00
_cell.angle_gamma   90.00
#
_symmetry.space_group_name_H-M   'P 1'
#
loop_
_entity.id
_entity.type
_entity.pdbx_description
1 polymer ?
#
loop_
_entity_poly.entity_id
_entity_poly.type
_entity_poly.pdbx_seq_one_letter_code
_entity_poly.pdbx_strand_id
1 'polypeptide(L)'
;MLPQWTVSGVDGYVSSDIALTRIIDFDPDLVLVGLGMPRQELFLLSHLAQLPDATYATVGGAIDYLAGTTRLAPRWLGRFGLEWVWRLVNQPRRLAHRYLVEPLLLLIRVLCASFRERG
;
A
#
# COMPACT_ATOMS: atom_id res chain seq x y z
N MET A 1 -33.37 3.42 -3.38
CA MET A 1 -32.38 4.34 -3.98
C MET A 1 -31.04 4.02 -3.34
N LEU A 2 -30.01 3.76 -4.14
CA LEU A 2 -28.64 3.74 -3.59
C LEU A 2 -28.30 5.18 -3.15
N PRO A 3 -27.53 5.38 -2.06
CA PRO A 3 -27.09 6.71 -1.68
C PRO A 3 -26.37 7.39 -2.86
N GLN A 4 -26.49 8.71 -2.98
CA GLN A 4 -25.72 9.46 -3.97
C GLN A 4 -24.33 9.70 -3.41
N TRP A 5 -23.34 9.02 -3.97
CA TRP A 5 -21.94 9.16 -3.56
C TRP A 5 -21.34 10.33 -4.32
N THR A 6 -20.78 11.30 -3.61
CA THR A 6 -19.89 12.31 -4.18
C THR A 6 -18.46 11.79 -4.07
N VAL A 7 -17.71 11.81 -5.16
CA VAL A 7 -16.33 11.29 -5.21
C VAL A 7 -15.40 12.37 -5.73
N SER A 8 -14.28 12.58 -5.03
CA SER A 8 -13.17 13.44 -5.44
C SER A 8 -11.87 12.63 -5.44
N GLY A 9 -10.91 13.05 -6.27
CA GLY A 9 -9.64 12.34 -6.46
C GLY A 9 -8.45 13.29 -6.52
N VAL A 10 -7.33 12.85 -5.95
CA VAL A 10 -6.04 13.56 -5.95
C VAL A 10 -4.95 12.58 -6.32
N ASP A 11 -4.04 12.99 -7.20
CA ASP A 11 -2.89 12.17 -7.60
C ASP A 11 -1.92 11.98 -6.42
N GLY A 12 -1.44 10.75 -6.20
CA GLY A 12 -0.52 10.41 -5.10
C GLY A 12 0.91 10.93 -5.22
N TYR A 13 1.27 11.55 -6.35
CA TYR A 13 2.58 12.16 -6.60
C TYR A 13 2.63 13.66 -6.32
N VAL A 14 1.52 14.27 -5.89
CA VAL A 14 1.50 15.66 -5.41
C VAL A 14 2.15 15.80 -4.04
N SER A 15 2.46 17.04 -3.62
CA SER A 15 2.96 17.30 -2.27
C SER A 15 1.89 16.97 -1.22
N SER A 16 2.35 16.57 -0.03
CA SER A 16 1.46 16.22 1.09
C SER A 16 0.52 17.38 1.46
N ASP A 17 0.99 18.63 1.39
CA ASP A 17 0.17 19.81 1.71
C ASP A 17 -0.99 19.97 0.73
N ILE A 18 -0.76 19.75 -0.58
CA ILE A 18 -1.81 19.82 -1.60
C ILE A 18 -2.84 18.71 -1.36
N ALA A 19 -2.38 17.49 -1.06
CA ALA A 19 -3.28 16.38 -0.75
C ALA A 19 -4.12 16.67 0.50
N LEU A 20 -3.51 17.23 1.54
CA LEU A 20 -4.20 17.61 2.77
C LEU A 20 -5.26 18.68 2.53
N THR A 21 -4.92 19.77 1.85
CA THR A 21 -5.89 20.84 1.52
C THR A 21 -7.07 20.27 0.76
N ARG A 22 -6.84 19.38 -0.21
CA ARG A 22 -7.91 18.75 -0.98
C ARG A 22 -8.82 17.85 -0.14
N ILE A 23 -8.28 17.16 0.85
CA ILE A 23 -9.08 16.37 1.80
C ILE A 23 -9.92 17.31 2.67
N ILE A 24 -9.33 18.36 3.23
CA ILE A 24 -10.04 19.33 4.08
C ILE A 24 -11.15 20.04 3.30
N ASP A 25 -10.86 20.55 2.10
CA ASP A 25 -11.83 21.28 1.27
C ASP A 25 -13.00 20.41 0.82
N PHE A 26 -12.79 19.10 0.68
CA PHE A 26 -13.81 18.16 0.24
C PHE A 26 -14.67 17.63 1.39
N ASP A 27 -14.19 17.68 2.63
CA ASP A 27 -14.86 17.21 3.86
C ASP A 27 -15.46 15.78 3.73
N PRO A 28 -14.62 14.75 3.48
CA PRO A 28 -15.09 13.39 3.19
C PRO A 28 -15.50 12.61 4.44
N ASP A 29 -16.46 11.69 4.31
CA ASP A 29 -16.72 10.64 5.31
C ASP A 29 -15.71 9.48 5.24
N LEU A 30 -15.11 9.25 4.05
CA LEU A 30 -14.20 8.13 3.76
C LEU A 30 -13.07 8.57 2.83
N VAL A 31 -11.84 8.26 3.21
CA VAL A 31 -10.63 8.52 2.42
C VAL A 31 -9.87 7.23 2.17
N LEU A 32 -9.67 6.90 0.89
CA LEU A 32 -8.84 5.77 0.46
C LEU A 32 -7.44 6.25 0.12
N VAL A 33 -6.42 5.82 0.87
CA VAL A 33 -5.03 6.25 0.68
C VAL A 33 -4.25 5.17 -0.07
N GLY A 34 -3.88 5.47 -1.32
CA GLY A 34 -3.18 4.57 -2.23
C GLY A 34 -1.69 4.88 -2.45
N LEU A 35 -1.02 5.56 -1.52
CA LEU A 35 0.38 6.02 -1.70
C LEU A 35 1.42 4.89 -1.60
N GLY A 36 1.00 3.71 -1.13
CA GLY A 36 1.87 2.58 -0.85
C GLY A 36 2.66 2.75 0.46
N MET A 37 3.14 1.62 0.97
CA MET A 37 3.97 1.59 2.18
C MET A 37 5.40 2.08 1.88
N PRO A 38 6.02 2.89 2.76
CA PRO A 38 5.50 3.41 4.03
C PRO A 38 4.83 4.80 3.92
N ARG A 39 4.70 5.33 2.70
CA ARG A 39 4.30 6.74 2.48
C ARG A 39 2.88 7.02 2.96
N GLN A 40 1.96 6.07 2.79
CA GLN A 40 0.57 6.22 3.23
C GLN A 40 0.44 6.32 4.75
N GLU A 41 1.18 5.49 5.50
CA GLU A 41 1.16 5.52 6.97
C GLU A 41 1.80 6.81 7.48
N LEU A 42 2.94 7.20 6.90
CA LEU A 42 3.64 8.42 7.27
C LEU A 42 2.81 9.67 6.99
N PHE A 43 2.11 9.72 5.85
CA PHE A 43 1.21 10.82 5.51
C PHE A 43 0.10 10.99 6.54
N LEU A 44 -0.56 9.88 6.93
CA LEU A 44 -1.63 9.93 7.92
C LEU A 44 -1.10 10.32 9.30
N LEU A 45 0.03 9.74 9.73
CA LEU A 45 0.64 10.05 11.02
C LEU A 45 1.11 11.51 11.12
N SER A 46 1.66 12.08 10.04
CA SER A 46 2.16 13.46 10.05
C SER A 46 1.06 14.51 10.01
N HIS A 47 -0.15 14.17 9.56
CA HIS A 47 -1.27 15.11 9.43
C HIS A 47 -2.45 14.79 10.34
N LEU A 48 -2.32 13.83 11.26
CA LEU A 48 -3.42 13.33 12.09
C LEU A 48 -4.23 14.43 12.79
N ALA A 49 -3.57 15.50 13.24
CA ALA A 49 -4.22 16.62 13.92
C ALA A 49 -4.97 17.60 12.98
N GLN A 50 -4.70 17.54 11.68
CA GLN A 50 -5.27 18.43 10.65
C GLN A 50 -6.32 17.72 9.79
N LEU A 51 -6.35 16.40 9.83
CA LEU A 51 -7.29 15.59 9.07
C LEU A 51 -8.73 15.75 9.62
N PRO A 52 -9.75 15.92 8.75
CA PRO A 52 -11.14 15.94 9.17
C PRO A 52 -11.56 14.59 9.77
N ASP A 53 -12.66 14.61 10.54
CA ASP A 53 -13.24 13.43 11.17
C ASP A 53 -13.85 12.51 10.10
N ALA A 54 -13.05 11.55 9.65
CA ALA A 54 -13.37 10.66 8.55
C ALA A 54 -12.78 9.27 8.78
N THR A 55 -13.30 8.27 8.07
CA THR A 55 -12.66 6.97 8.02
C THR A 55 -11.49 7.00 7.03
N TYR A 56 -10.29 6.66 7.47
CA TYR A 56 -9.11 6.56 6.61
C TYR A 56 -8.74 5.10 6.40
N ALA A 57 -8.74 4.64 5.14
CA ALA A 57 -8.34 3.28 4.78
C ALA A 57 -7.09 3.31 3.91
N THR A 58 -6.00 2.72 4.40
CA THR A 58 -4.79 2.52 3.61
C THR A 58 -4.98 1.31 2.69
N VAL A 59 -5.05 1.57 1.38
CA VAL A 59 -5.38 0.54 0.39
C VAL A 59 -4.22 0.17 -0.53
N GLY A 60 -3.10 0.91 -0.45
CA GLY A 60 -1.95 0.71 -1.34
C GLY A 60 -2.37 0.65 -2.80
N GLY A 61 -1.91 -0.38 -3.51
CA GLY A 61 -2.23 -0.57 -4.93
C GLY A 61 -3.65 -1.08 -5.24
N ALA A 62 -4.59 -1.14 -4.29
CA ALA A 62 -5.96 -1.61 -4.57
C ALA A 62 -6.65 -0.78 -5.67
N ILE A 63 -6.40 0.54 -5.69
CA ILE A 63 -6.94 1.45 -6.70
C ILE A 63 -6.51 1.03 -8.10
N ASP A 64 -5.24 0.63 -8.29
CA ASP A 64 -4.72 0.16 -9.58
C ASP A 64 -5.40 -1.14 -10.06
N TYR A 65 -5.75 -2.03 -9.13
CA TYR A 65 -6.50 -3.24 -9.48
C TYR A 65 -7.94 -2.92 -9.90
N LEU A 66 -8.60 -1.99 -9.19
CA LEU A 66 -9.96 -1.55 -9.53
C LEU A 66 -9.99 -0.78 -10.86
N ALA A 67 -8.97 0.04 -11.13
CA ALA A 67 -8.79 0.75 -12.39
C ALA A 67 -8.38 -0.16 -13.56
N GLY A 68 -8.06 -1.44 -13.31
CA GLY A 68 -7.62 -2.40 -14.32
C GLY A 68 -6.20 -2.16 -14.85
N THR A 69 -5.45 -1.24 -14.25
CA THR A 69 -4.04 -0.95 -14.63
C THR A 69 -3.09 -2.04 -14.13
N THR A 70 -3.46 -2.75 -13.06
CA THR A 70 -2.74 -3.93 -12.57
C THR A 70 -3.58 -5.19 -12.69
N ARG A 71 -2.99 -6.26 -13.26
CA ARG A 71 -3.66 -7.56 -13.41
C ARG A 71 -3.65 -8.35 -12.11
N LEU A 72 -4.83 -8.76 -11.67
CA LEU A 72 -4.99 -9.75 -10.59
C LEU A 72 -4.37 -11.09 -10.99
N ALA A 73 -3.85 -11.83 -10.01
CA ALA A 73 -3.43 -13.20 -10.22
C ALA A 73 -4.65 -14.07 -10.57
N PRO A 74 -4.53 -15.01 -11.53
CA PRO A 74 -5.55 -16.04 -11.75
C PRO A 74 -5.92 -16.73 -10.42
N ARG A 75 -7.22 -16.90 -10.16
CA ARG A 75 -7.73 -17.45 -8.88
C ARG A 75 -7.14 -18.81 -8.51
N TRP A 76 -6.75 -19.61 -9.49
CA TRP A 76 -6.14 -20.92 -9.25
C TRP A 76 -4.73 -20.81 -8.66
N LEU A 77 -3.95 -19.75 -8.97
CA LEU A 77 -2.62 -19.53 -8.38
C LEU A 77 -2.71 -19.21 -6.88
N GLY A 78 -3.77 -18.52 -6.46
CA GLY A 78 -4.04 -18.26 -5.04
C GLY A 78 -4.15 -19.54 -4.22
N ARG A 79 -4.74 -20.60 -4.77
CA ARG A 79 -4.87 -21.91 -4.10
C ARG A 79 -3.52 -22.59 -3.85
N PHE A 80 -2.50 -22.24 -4.63
CA PHE A 80 -1.13 -22.74 -4.46
C PHE A 80 -0.23 -21.79 -3.67
N GLY A 81 -0.75 -20.65 -3.21
CA GLY A 81 0.06 -19.60 -2.58
C GLY A 81 1.06 -18.93 -3.53
N LEU A 82 0.85 -19.01 -4.84
CA LEU A 82 1.79 -18.55 -5.88
C LEU A 82 1.45 -17.16 -6.43
N GLU A 83 0.59 -16.39 -5.75
CA GLU A 83 0.26 -15.03 -6.19
C GLU A 83 1.47 -14.10 -6.22
N TRP A 84 2.43 -14.32 -5.32
CA TRP A 84 3.67 -13.55 -5.28
C TRP A 84 4.52 -13.78 -6.55
N VAL A 85 4.52 -15.01 -7.10
CA VAL A 85 5.21 -15.33 -8.36
C VAL A 85 4.56 -14.58 -9.52
N TRP A 86 3.23 -14.59 -9.58
CA TRP A 86 2.50 -13.82 -10.58
C TRP A 86 2.86 -12.33 -10.52
N ARG A 87 2.88 -11.75 -9.32
CA ARG A 87 3.28 -10.34 -9.13
C ARG A 87 4.74 -10.11 -9.56
N LEU A 88 5.65 -11.02 -9.21
CA LEU A 88 7.06 -10.93 -9.57
C LEU A 88 7.27 -10.95 -11.09
N VAL A 89 6.59 -11.84 -11.81
CA VAL A 89 6.68 -11.93 -13.28
C VAL A 89 6.14 -10.67 -13.95
N ASN A 90 5.06 -10.10 -13.43
CA ASN A 90 4.49 -8.87 -13.98
C ASN A 90 5.30 -7.61 -13.64
N GLN A 91 5.99 -7.58 -12.50
CA GLN A 91 6.73 -6.41 -12.01
C GLN A 91 8.12 -6.76 -11.47
N PRO A 92 8.99 -7.37 -12.30
CA PRO A 92 10.25 -7.95 -11.84
C PRO A 92 11.21 -6.90 -11.28
N ARG A 93 11.33 -5.74 -11.97
CA ARG A 93 12.18 -4.63 -11.53
C ARG A 93 11.79 -4.07 -10.16
N ARG A 94 10.50 -4.13 -9.82
CA ARG A 94 9.98 -3.58 -8.56
C ARG A 94 10.03 -4.59 -7.42
N LEU A 95 9.79 -5.88 -7.70
CA LEU A 95 9.57 -6.89 -6.66
C LEU A 95 10.72 -7.88 -6.47
N ALA A 96 11.67 -8.00 -7.41
CA ALA A 96 12.76 -8.98 -7.30
C ALA A 96 13.59 -8.79 -6.03
N HIS A 97 14.00 -7.55 -5.73
CA HIS A 97 14.73 -7.25 -4.50
C HIS A 97 13.92 -7.63 -3.26
N ARG A 98 12.65 -7.20 -3.23
CA ARG A 98 11.74 -7.42 -2.11
C ARG A 98 11.48 -8.90 -1.83
N TYR A 99 11.42 -9.74 -2.86
CA TYR A 99 11.05 -11.14 -2.71
C TYR A 99 12.24 -12.09 -2.64
N LEU A 100 13.38 -11.74 -3.23
CA LEU A 100 14.54 -12.64 -3.30
C LEU A 100 15.67 -12.22 -2.37
N VAL A 101 15.85 -10.92 -2.16
CA VAL A 101 17.01 -10.38 -1.42
C VAL A 101 16.65 -10.14 0.04
N GLU A 102 15.54 -9.43 0.33
CA GLU A 102 15.14 -9.10 1.69
C GLU A 102 14.92 -10.34 2.59
N PRO A 103 14.21 -11.39 2.17
CA PRO A 103 14.02 -12.58 3.00
C PRO A 103 15.34 -13.31 3.30
N LEU A 104 16.26 -13.35 2.34
CA LEU A 104 17.56 -13.97 2.52
C LEU A 104 18.41 -13.18 3.53
N LEU A 105 18.43 -11.85 3.40
CA LEU A 105 19.11 -10.97 4.35
C LEU A 105 18.54 -11.10 5.77
N LEU A 106 17.21 -11.15 5.89
CA LEU A 106 16.53 -11.35 7.17
C LEU A 106 16.89 -12.72 7.76
N LEU A 107 16.86 -13.78 6.97
CA LEU A 107 17.24 -15.12 7.41
C LEU A 107 18.67 -15.15 7.95
N ILE A 108 19.64 -14.55 7.23
CA ILE A 108 21.02 -14.45 7.69
C ILE A 108 21.10 -13.71 9.02
N ARG A 109 20.42 -12.56 9.16
CA ARG A 109 20.41 -11.78 10.40
C ARG A 109 19.82 -12.56 11.57
N VAL A 110 18.70 -13.25 11.36
CA VAL A 110 18.07 -14.09 12.40
C VAL A 110 18.98 -15.24 12.80
N LEU A 111 19.61 -15.93 11.84
CA LEU A 111 20.56 -17.00 12.13
C LEU A 111 21.76 -16.47 12.93
N CYS A 112 22.40 -15.39 12.49
CA CYS A 112 23.52 -14.78 13.21
C CYS A 112 23.14 -14.36 14.64
N ALA A 113 21.97 -13.75 14.84
CA ALA A 113 21.47 -13.40 16.16
C ALA A 113 21.28 -14.66 17.04
N SER A 114 20.70 -15.71 16.47
CA SER A 114 20.43 -16.96 17.17
C SER A 114 21.68 -17.75 17.59
N PHE A 115 22.79 -17.60 16.85
CA PHE A 115 24.09 -18.15 17.25
C PHE A 115 24.77 -17.32 18.34
N ARG A 116 24.47 -16.01 18.40
CA ARG A 116 25.07 -15.08 19.37
C ARG A 116 24.46 -15.18 20.77
N GLU A 117 23.21 -15.65 20.88
CA GLU A 117 22.50 -15.85 22.15
C GLU A 117 22.73 -17.24 22.76
N ARG A 118 23.39 -18.17 22.03
CA ARG A 118 23.66 -19.54 22.47
C ARG A 118 25.11 -19.81 22.90
N GLY A 119 26.01 -18.84 22.78
CA GLY A 119 27.40 -18.91 23.24
C GLY A 119 27.66 -17.83 24.29
#